data_AF-A0A943VY49-F1
#
_entry.id   AF-A0A943VY49-F1
#
_cell.length_a   1.000
_cell.length_b   1.000
_cell.length_c   1.000
_cell.angle_alpha   90.00
_cell.angle_beta   90.00
_cell.angle_gamma   90.00
#
_symmetry.space_group_name_H-M   'P 1'
#
loop_
_entity.id
_entity.type
_entity.pdbx_description
1 polymer ?
#
loop_
_entity_poly.entity_id
_entity_poly.type
_entity_poly.pdbx_seq_one_letter_code
_entity_poly.pdbx_strand_id
1 'polypeptide(L)'
;MKKLEIAFAKTAAEAEKFMCQGYCPVECSYGGVSIVDNLDMDHHGVTADGRDLSKLESVAIRAYRDCYGKRYQDPRFVISHIDADCTFAIASLAGYIPSAANKNNKFLKGKMAETMSRDFSALAGTIALLDTDPVGLDRMELPYGKLLSLWHMFYSGVGSNAELSVHGWRKLMFSDEEMLAPFFEAAVKEQERLVAKAEADMAERSVKEEGILVIRGASVFGFDTWYGKKDGNVRVASSWQNPVVVALYNEGNIIIGTPCAEVAEEMFGENGLKKVYAKLNELYGLTEGNGFGGHVGIGGSPRNMRMSYDDVKNIALVLNHYRF
;
A
#
# COMPACT_ATOMS: atom_id res chain seq x y z
N MET A 1 -26.08 -12.16 10.41
CA MET A 1 -24.76 -11.54 10.17
C MET A 1 -24.98 -10.03 10.22
N LYS A 2 -24.27 -9.30 11.09
CA LYS A 2 -24.41 -7.84 11.13
C LYS A 2 -23.90 -7.23 9.82
N LYS A 3 -24.46 -6.09 9.44
CA LYS A 3 -24.04 -5.35 8.24
C LYS A 3 -22.57 -4.95 8.41
N LEU A 4 -21.77 -5.08 7.34
CA LEU A 4 -20.43 -4.50 7.27
C LEU A 4 -20.57 -2.97 7.36
N GLU A 5 -19.80 -2.33 8.23
CA GLU A 5 -19.72 -0.88 8.31
C GLU A 5 -18.26 -0.47 8.28
N ILE A 6 -17.94 0.49 7.40
CA ILE A 6 -16.59 1.02 7.26
C ILE A 6 -16.64 2.54 7.38
N ALA A 7 -15.97 3.07 8.39
CA ALA A 7 -15.83 4.50 8.62
C ALA A 7 -14.48 5.00 8.09
N PHE A 8 -14.47 6.20 7.53
CA PHE A 8 -13.23 6.89 7.13
C PHE A 8 -12.87 7.93 8.18
N ALA A 9 -11.65 7.83 8.71
CA ALA A 9 -11.07 8.81 9.61
C ALA A 9 -9.95 9.57 8.90
N LYS A 10 -10.03 10.90 8.90
CA LYS A 10 -9.02 11.80 8.32
C LYS A 10 -7.91 12.15 9.30
N THR A 11 -8.15 11.94 10.59
CA THR A 11 -7.20 12.25 11.66
C THR A 11 -7.12 11.10 12.67
N ALA A 12 -6.02 11.05 13.40
CA ALA A 12 -5.83 10.10 14.51
C ALA A 12 -6.96 10.20 15.55
N ALA A 13 -7.38 11.42 15.91
CA ALA A 13 -8.46 11.64 16.88
C ALA A 13 -9.82 11.11 16.40
N GLU A 14 -10.13 11.24 15.10
CA GLU A 14 -11.33 10.64 14.52
C GLU A 14 -11.27 9.11 14.57
N ALA A 15 -10.12 8.52 14.22
CA ALA A 15 -9.93 7.07 14.26
C ALA A 15 -10.08 6.53 15.69
N GLU A 16 -9.47 7.21 16.68
CA GLU A 16 -9.57 6.86 18.09
C GLU A 16 -11.01 6.92 18.60
N LYS A 17 -11.78 7.93 18.17
CA LYS A 17 -13.22 8.03 18.51
C LYS A 17 -14.01 6.83 17.99
N PHE A 18 -13.79 6.40 16.74
CA PHE A 18 -14.43 5.21 16.19
C PHE A 18 -13.98 3.94 16.91
N MET A 19 -12.69 3.82 17.21
CA MET A 19 -12.15 2.72 18.00
C MET A 19 -12.84 2.60 19.36
N CYS A 20 -13.03 3.71 20.07
CA CYS A 20 -13.76 3.75 21.34
C CYS A 20 -15.25 3.36 21.20
N GLN A 21 -15.83 3.46 20.01
CA GLN A 21 -17.19 2.99 19.68
C GLN A 21 -17.24 1.50 19.28
N GLY A 22 -16.09 0.82 19.33
CA GLY A 22 -15.92 -0.59 19.03
C GLY A 22 -15.60 -0.89 17.56
N TYR A 23 -15.28 0.10 16.73
CA TYR A 23 -14.78 -0.15 15.38
C TYR A 23 -13.34 -0.68 15.47
N CYS A 24 -13.00 -1.68 14.65
CA CYS A 24 -11.62 -2.17 14.51
C CYS A 24 -10.84 -1.20 13.61
N PRO A 25 -9.77 -0.55 14.08
CA PRO A 25 -8.87 0.20 13.20
C PRO A 25 -8.14 -0.76 12.27
N VAL A 26 -8.09 -0.44 10.98
CA VAL A 26 -7.26 -1.12 9.99
C VAL A 26 -6.55 -0.04 9.18
N GLU A 27 -5.23 -0.12 9.07
CA GLU A 27 -4.45 0.82 8.28
C GLU A 27 -4.65 2.29 8.70
N CYS A 28 -4.61 2.54 10.01
CA CYS A 28 -4.90 3.83 10.63
C CYS A 28 -3.65 4.57 11.12
N SER A 29 -2.75 4.88 10.18
CA SER A 29 -1.56 5.69 10.44
C SER A 29 -1.70 7.13 9.95
N TYR A 30 -1.32 8.07 10.82
CA TYR A 30 -1.41 9.51 10.60
C TYR A 30 -0.09 10.16 11.00
N GLY A 31 0.71 10.56 10.01
CA GLY A 31 1.99 11.24 10.21
C GLY A 31 2.92 10.56 11.22
N GLY A 32 3.02 9.23 11.14
CA GLY A 32 3.86 8.40 12.01
C GLY A 32 3.17 7.82 13.24
N VAL A 33 1.95 8.27 13.57
CA VAL A 33 1.17 7.75 14.71
C VAL A 33 0.15 6.73 14.22
N SER A 34 0.18 5.52 14.77
CA SER A 34 -0.76 4.45 14.45
C SER A 34 -1.83 4.31 15.54
N ILE A 35 -3.10 4.28 15.11
CA ILE A 35 -4.25 4.00 15.97
C ILE A 35 -4.67 2.55 15.77
N VAL A 36 -4.56 1.74 16.83
CA VAL A 36 -4.83 0.29 16.79
C VAL A 36 -5.61 -0.18 18.01
N ASP A 37 -6.41 -1.23 17.82
CA ASP A 37 -6.98 -2.01 18.92
C ASP A 37 -6.09 -3.21 19.26
N ASN A 38 -6.61 -4.17 20.02
CA ASN A 38 -5.88 -5.37 20.44
C ASN A 38 -5.53 -6.33 19.29
N LEU A 39 -5.97 -6.07 18.05
CA LEU A 39 -5.57 -6.83 16.88
C LEU A 39 -4.35 -6.23 16.17
N ASP A 40 -3.90 -5.02 16.56
CA ASP A 40 -2.72 -4.35 16.00
C ASP A 40 -2.70 -4.28 14.46
N MET A 41 -3.85 -3.99 13.82
CA MET A 41 -4.00 -4.00 12.36
C MET A 41 -3.46 -2.71 11.69
N ASP A 42 -2.18 -2.44 11.87
CA ASP A 42 -1.39 -1.42 11.16
C ASP A 42 0.10 -1.87 11.16
N HIS A 43 0.91 -1.33 10.25
CA HIS A 43 2.35 -1.57 10.15
C HIS A 43 3.15 -0.32 9.69
N HIS A 44 2.60 0.88 9.84
CA HIS A 44 3.24 2.10 9.34
C HIS A 44 3.95 2.92 10.41
N GLY A 45 3.38 3.01 11.62
CA GLY A 45 3.77 4.00 12.62
C GLY A 45 3.99 3.43 14.03
N VAL A 46 4.06 4.36 14.98
CA VAL A 46 4.23 4.09 16.42
C VAL A 46 2.90 4.34 17.12
N THR A 47 2.53 3.47 18.05
CA THR A 47 1.33 3.63 18.87
C THR A 47 1.52 4.67 19.98
N ALA A 48 0.42 5.13 20.58
CA ALA A 48 0.48 6.09 21.70
C ALA A 48 1.26 5.58 22.93
N ASP A 49 1.32 4.25 23.14
CA ASP A 49 2.12 3.60 24.18
C ASP A 49 3.58 3.30 23.76
N GLY A 50 4.00 3.76 22.58
CA GLY A 50 5.39 3.71 22.12
C GLY A 50 5.81 2.43 21.38
N ARG A 51 4.86 1.59 20.96
CA ARG A 51 5.17 0.37 20.18
C ARG A 51 5.35 0.74 18.71
N ASP A 52 6.52 0.45 18.16
CA ASP A 52 6.80 0.63 16.73
C ASP A 52 6.22 -0.55 15.93
N LEU A 53 5.15 -0.29 15.17
CA LEU A 53 4.49 -1.27 14.33
C LEU A 53 5.16 -1.42 12.96
N SER A 54 6.14 -0.56 12.61
CA SER A 54 6.77 -0.55 11.29
C SER A 54 7.59 -1.80 10.93
N LYS A 55 7.77 -2.69 11.91
CA LYS A 55 8.43 -3.99 11.76
C LYS A 55 7.45 -5.16 11.58
N LEU A 56 6.15 -4.89 11.69
CA LEU A 56 5.13 -5.93 11.49
C LEU A 56 4.95 -6.20 10.00
N GLU A 57 4.56 -7.43 9.69
CA GLU A 57 4.07 -7.78 8.35
C GLU A 57 2.84 -6.92 7.99
N SER A 58 2.54 -6.77 6.69
CA SER A 58 1.34 -6.04 6.27
C SER A 58 0.05 -6.64 6.87
N VAL A 59 -1.04 -5.87 6.89
CA VAL A 59 -2.25 -6.31 7.57
C VAL A 59 -2.96 -7.43 6.84
N ALA A 60 -2.87 -7.54 5.50
CA ALA A 60 -3.58 -8.59 4.76
C ALA A 60 -3.18 -10.00 5.21
N ILE A 61 -1.87 -10.26 5.33
CA ILE A 61 -1.38 -11.58 5.72
C ILE A 61 -1.67 -11.90 7.18
N ARG A 62 -1.50 -10.94 8.10
CA ARG A 62 -1.80 -11.12 9.53
C ARG A 62 -3.29 -11.32 9.77
N ALA A 63 -4.13 -10.53 9.10
CA ALA A 63 -5.58 -10.68 9.17
C ALA A 63 -6.04 -12.06 8.68
N TYR A 64 -5.46 -12.55 7.58
CA TYR A 64 -5.83 -13.84 6.98
C TYR A 64 -5.33 -15.05 7.77
N ARG A 65 -4.06 -15.00 8.22
CA ARG A 65 -3.39 -16.10 8.91
C ARG A 65 -3.80 -16.18 10.38
N ASP A 66 -3.80 -15.05 11.08
CA ASP A 66 -3.85 -15.02 12.55
C ASP A 66 -5.22 -14.60 13.09
N CYS A 67 -5.94 -13.77 12.32
CA CYS A 67 -7.14 -13.08 12.80
C CYS A 67 -8.40 -13.37 11.98
N TYR A 68 -8.40 -14.40 11.14
CA TYR A 68 -9.52 -14.70 10.25
C TYR A 68 -10.84 -14.85 11.05
N GLY A 69 -11.86 -14.11 10.63
CA GLY A 69 -13.20 -14.15 11.23
C GLY A 69 -13.31 -13.54 12.64
N LYS A 70 -12.25 -12.95 13.21
CA LYS A 70 -12.29 -12.36 14.57
C LYS A 70 -13.34 -11.26 14.72
N ARG A 71 -13.71 -10.58 13.64
CA ARG A 71 -14.72 -9.52 13.58
C ARG A 71 -16.04 -9.98 12.95
N TYR A 72 -16.25 -11.29 12.72
CA TYR A 72 -17.47 -11.83 12.09
C TYR A 72 -18.78 -11.39 12.77
N GLN A 73 -18.79 -11.31 14.11
CA GLN A 73 -19.98 -10.91 14.88
C GLN A 73 -20.17 -9.38 14.99
N ASP A 74 -19.11 -8.61 14.73
CA ASP A 74 -19.12 -7.15 14.79
C ASP A 74 -18.20 -6.54 13.71
N PRO A 75 -18.60 -6.62 12.42
CA PRO A 75 -17.79 -6.23 11.27
C PRO A 75 -17.86 -4.71 11.05
N ARG A 76 -17.48 -3.95 12.08
CA ARG A 76 -17.37 -2.49 12.08
C ARG A 76 -15.90 -2.13 12.07
N PHE A 77 -15.45 -1.36 11.08
CA PHE A 77 -14.05 -1.02 10.85
C PHE A 77 -13.86 0.48 10.62
N VAL A 78 -12.73 1.02 11.05
CA VAL A 78 -12.30 2.39 10.72
C VAL A 78 -10.99 2.33 9.96
N ILE A 79 -10.88 3.11 8.90
CA ILE A 79 -9.74 3.12 7.97
C ILE A 79 -9.31 4.54 7.64
N SER A 80 -8.04 4.68 7.24
CA SER A 80 -7.50 5.97 6.77
C SER A 80 -7.43 6.08 5.24
N HIS A 81 -7.46 4.97 4.52
CA HIS A 81 -7.38 4.89 3.05
C HIS A 81 -7.96 3.55 2.53
N ILE A 82 -8.04 3.39 1.21
CA ILE A 82 -8.53 2.17 0.56
C ILE A 82 -7.46 1.65 -0.39
N ASP A 83 -7.02 0.42 -0.16
CA ASP A 83 -6.19 -0.35 -1.08
C ASP A 83 -6.43 -1.86 -0.91
N ALA A 84 -5.60 -2.66 -1.57
CA ALA A 84 -5.69 -4.10 -1.52
C ALA A 84 -5.38 -4.65 -0.11
N ASP A 85 -4.37 -4.13 0.56
CA ASP A 85 -3.93 -4.60 1.88
C ASP A 85 -5.02 -4.39 2.93
N CYS A 86 -5.51 -3.16 3.03
CA CYS A 86 -6.58 -2.76 3.94
C CYS A 86 -7.87 -3.55 3.70
N THR A 87 -8.34 -3.61 2.44
CA THR A 87 -9.65 -4.22 2.15
C THR A 87 -9.61 -5.74 2.22
N PHE A 88 -8.48 -6.37 1.88
CA PHE A 88 -8.30 -7.81 2.06
C PHE A 88 -8.23 -8.18 3.55
N ALA A 89 -7.57 -7.36 4.37
CA ALA A 89 -7.56 -7.52 5.81
C ALA A 89 -8.97 -7.44 6.39
N ILE A 90 -9.77 -6.43 6.02
CA ILE A 90 -11.18 -6.31 6.45
C ILE A 90 -12.00 -7.54 6.03
N ALA A 91 -11.86 -7.99 4.78
CA ALA A 91 -12.58 -9.15 4.27
C ALA A 91 -12.22 -10.43 5.06
N SER A 92 -10.95 -10.57 5.45
CA SER A 92 -10.42 -11.66 6.27
C SER A 92 -10.94 -11.60 7.71
N LEU A 93 -10.84 -10.44 8.36
CA LEU A 93 -11.32 -10.22 9.74
C LEU A 93 -12.84 -10.44 9.86
N ALA A 94 -13.60 -10.02 8.85
CA ALA A 94 -15.05 -10.25 8.77
C ALA A 94 -15.40 -11.72 8.43
N GLY A 95 -14.45 -12.54 7.99
CA GLY A 95 -14.66 -13.92 7.57
C GLY A 95 -15.48 -14.04 6.28
N TYR A 96 -15.38 -13.06 5.39
CA TYR A 96 -16.19 -12.97 4.16
C TYR A 96 -15.59 -13.69 2.95
N ILE A 97 -14.30 -14.04 3.03
CA ILE A 97 -13.54 -14.68 1.95
C ILE A 97 -13.16 -16.11 2.31
N PRO A 98 -12.87 -16.98 1.32
CA PRO A 98 -12.38 -18.33 1.60
C PRO A 98 -11.10 -18.37 2.44
N SER A 99 -11.02 -19.34 3.34
CA SER A 99 -9.83 -19.58 4.15
C SER A 99 -9.66 -21.04 4.51
N ALA A 100 -8.40 -21.48 4.60
CA ALA A 100 -8.03 -22.77 5.13
C ALA A 100 -8.55 -22.99 6.57
N ALA A 101 -8.78 -21.91 7.34
CA ALA A 101 -9.41 -21.96 8.66
C ALA A 101 -10.82 -22.58 8.64
N ASN A 102 -11.51 -22.58 7.48
CA ASN A 102 -12.83 -23.17 7.33
C ASN A 102 -12.84 -24.67 7.02
N LYS A 103 -11.68 -25.32 6.77
CA LYS A 103 -11.61 -26.75 6.38
C LYS A 103 -12.38 -27.69 7.31
N ASN A 104 -12.42 -27.37 8.61
CA ASN A 104 -13.08 -28.18 9.63
C ASN A 104 -14.40 -27.55 10.15
N ASN A 105 -14.95 -26.56 9.44
CA ASN A 105 -16.17 -25.88 9.86
C ASN A 105 -17.41 -26.77 9.61
N LYS A 106 -17.90 -27.40 10.69
CA LYS A 106 -19.06 -28.31 10.67
C LYS A 106 -20.38 -27.71 10.16
N PHE A 107 -20.47 -26.39 10.05
CA PHE A 107 -21.66 -25.69 9.57
C PHE A 107 -21.66 -25.50 8.05
N LEU A 108 -20.50 -25.61 7.40
CA LEU A 108 -20.38 -25.55 5.95
C LEU A 108 -20.58 -26.96 5.37
N LYS A 109 -21.35 -27.06 4.28
CA LYS A 109 -21.64 -28.33 3.61
C LYS A 109 -21.57 -28.20 2.09
N GLY A 110 -21.26 -29.31 1.41
CA GLY A 110 -21.24 -29.40 -0.05
C GLY A 110 -20.31 -28.38 -0.69
N LYS A 111 -20.72 -27.83 -1.84
CA LYS A 111 -19.95 -26.84 -2.62
C LYS A 111 -19.56 -25.61 -1.81
N MET A 112 -20.39 -25.18 -0.85
CA MET A 112 -20.05 -24.04 0.01
C MET A 112 -18.85 -24.35 0.93
N ALA A 113 -18.76 -25.57 1.47
CA ALA A 113 -17.61 -25.98 2.26
C ALA A 113 -16.33 -26.02 1.41
N GLU A 114 -16.43 -26.56 0.20
CA GLU A 114 -15.32 -26.60 -0.75
C GLU A 114 -14.83 -25.18 -1.09
N THR A 115 -15.73 -24.29 -1.53
CA THR A 115 -15.38 -22.92 -1.90
C THR A 115 -14.81 -22.13 -0.73
N MET A 116 -15.46 -22.17 0.44
CA MET A 116 -15.04 -21.41 1.63
C MET A 116 -13.76 -21.94 2.29
N SER A 117 -13.36 -23.18 2.00
CA SER A 117 -12.15 -23.80 2.55
C SER A 117 -10.92 -23.67 1.66
N ARG A 118 -11.06 -23.03 0.48
CA ARG A 118 -9.94 -22.71 -0.41
C ARG A 118 -8.92 -21.83 0.33
N ASP A 119 -7.65 -22.16 0.14
CA ASP A 119 -6.54 -21.46 0.75
C ASP A 119 -6.00 -20.39 -0.20
N PHE A 120 -5.99 -19.15 0.26
CA PHE A 120 -5.48 -17.98 -0.44
C PHE A 120 -4.35 -17.31 0.35
N SER A 121 -3.65 -18.06 1.20
CA SER A 121 -2.47 -17.56 1.92
C SER A 121 -1.42 -16.98 0.96
N ALA A 122 -1.24 -17.58 -0.22
CA ALA A 122 -0.33 -17.06 -1.24
C ALA A 122 -0.78 -15.73 -1.84
N LEU A 123 -2.10 -15.49 -1.99
CA LEU A 123 -2.61 -14.17 -2.39
C LEU A 123 -2.36 -13.13 -1.30
N ALA A 124 -2.63 -13.48 -0.03
CA ALA A 124 -2.35 -12.60 1.10
C ALA A 124 -0.86 -12.23 1.17
N GLY A 125 0.03 -13.19 0.92
CA GLY A 125 1.48 -12.96 0.81
C GLY A 125 1.87 -12.07 -0.38
N THR A 126 1.25 -12.26 -1.55
CA THR A 126 1.46 -11.39 -2.72
C THR A 126 1.01 -9.95 -2.45
N ILE A 127 -0.13 -9.75 -1.79
CA ILE A 127 -0.61 -8.42 -1.38
C ILE A 127 0.39 -7.79 -0.42
N ALA A 128 0.78 -8.51 0.64
CA ALA A 128 1.72 -8.01 1.64
C ALA A 128 3.09 -7.64 1.05
N LEU A 129 3.58 -8.45 0.11
CA LEU A 129 4.85 -8.20 -0.57
C LEU A 129 4.77 -6.94 -1.44
N LEU A 130 3.70 -6.78 -2.22
CA LEU A 130 3.53 -5.60 -3.08
C LEU A 130 3.18 -4.33 -2.30
N ASP A 131 2.60 -4.46 -1.12
CA ASP A 131 2.32 -3.35 -0.23
C ASP A 131 3.62 -2.80 0.40
N THR A 132 4.50 -3.70 0.85
CA THR A 132 5.70 -3.32 1.62
C THR A 132 6.97 -3.17 0.79
N ASP A 133 7.14 -3.96 -0.28
CA ASP A 133 8.36 -3.99 -1.11
C ASP A 133 8.04 -4.29 -2.59
N PRO A 134 7.29 -3.43 -3.31
CA PRO A 134 6.80 -3.72 -4.65
C PRO A 134 7.86 -3.73 -5.75
N VAL A 135 9.02 -3.12 -5.54
CA VAL A 135 9.90 -2.74 -6.65
C VAL A 135 10.70 -3.92 -7.17
N GLY A 136 10.79 -4.01 -8.50
CA GLY A 136 11.49 -5.09 -9.18
C GLY A 136 10.73 -6.42 -9.18
N LEU A 137 9.46 -6.40 -8.74
CA LEU A 137 8.55 -7.54 -8.79
C LEU A 137 7.57 -7.36 -9.93
N ASP A 138 7.52 -8.35 -10.83
CA ASP A 138 6.40 -8.41 -11.76
C ASP A 138 5.19 -9.00 -11.02
N ARG A 139 4.20 -8.14 -10.73
CA ARG A 139 2.93 -8.56 -10.14
C ARG A 139 2.31 -9.73 -10.90
N MET A 140 2.46 -9.82 -12.22
CA MET A 140 1.85 -10.87 -13.04
C MET A 140 2.52 -12.23 -12.89
N GLU A 141 3.77 -12.27 -12.42
CA GLU A 141 4.52 -13.50 -12.14
C GLU A 141 4.31 -14.01 -10.71
N LEU A 142 3.78 -13.16 -9.81
CA LEU A 142 3.50 -13.54 -8.42
C LEU A 142 2.26 -14.45 -8.30
N PRO A 143 2.20 -15.32 -7.28
CA PRO A 143 1.02 -16.13 -6.98
C PRO A 143 -0.24 -15.26 -6.87
N TYR A 144 -1.30 -15.62 -7.61
CA TYR A 144 -2.54 -14.84 -7.69
C TYR A 144 -2.38 -13.39 -8.18
N GLY A 145 -1.25 -13.04 -8.79
CA GLY A 145 -0.96 -11.73 -9.34
C GLY A 145 -2.04 -11.20 -10.29
N LYS A 146 -2.52 -12.05 -11.19
CA LYS A 146 -3.63 -11.73 -12.10
C LYS A 146 -4.93 -11.39 -11.36
N LEU A 147 -5.23 -12.08 -10.26
CA LEU A 147 -6.42 -11.83 -9.44
C LEU A 147 -6.32 -10.50 -8.70
N LEU A 148 -5.14 -10.17 -8.18
CA LEU A 148 -4.86 -8.86 -7.61
C LEU A 148 -4.95 -7.74 -8.66
N SER A 149 -4.42 -7.96 -9.88
CA SER A 149 -4.56 -7.01 -10.99
C SER A 149 -6.04 -6.77 -11.36
N LEU A 150 -6.88 -7.81 -11.36
CA LEU A 150 -8.34 -7.64 -11.52
C LEU A 150 -8.95 -6.81 -10.40
N TRP A 151 -8.54 -7.06 -9.17
CA TRP A 151 -9.04 -6.29 -8.05
C TRP A 151 -8.69 -4.81 -8.23
N HIS A 152 -7.46 -4.47 -8.61
CA HIS A 152 -7.09 -3.09 -8.89
C HIS A 152 -7.90 -2.51 -10.04
N MET A 153 -8.03 -3.22 -11.15
CA MET A 153 -8.76 -2.74 -12.33
C MET A 153 -10.23 -2.39 -12.01
N PHE A 154 -10.90 -3.14 -11.13
CA PHE A 154 -12.32 -2.93 -10.82
C PHE A 154 -12.59 -2.13 -9.54
N TYR A 155 -11.67 -2.20 -8.57
CA TYR A 155 -11.92 -1.76 -7.19
C TYR A 155 -10.84 -0.83 -6.64
N SER A 156 -9.74 -0.58 -7.37
CA SER A 156 -8.90 0.58 -7.06
C SER A 156 -9.55 1.84 -7.62
N GLY A 157 -9.53 2.93 -6.86
CA GLY A 157 -10.05 4.22 -7.32
C GLY A 157 -11.58 4.34 -7.39
N VAL A 158 -12.37 3.42 -6.82
CA VAL A 158 -13.84 3.55 -6.66
C VAL A 158 -14.26 4.64 -5.65
N GLY A 159 -13.43 5.67 -5.47
CA GLY A 159 -13.67 6.76 -4.53
C GLY A 159 -13.69 6.30 -3.08
N SER A 160 -14.64 6.81 -2.29
CA SER A 160 -14.78 6.52 -0.85
C SER A 160 -15.60 5.26 -0.54
N ASN A 161 -15.80 4.33 -1.49
CA ASN A 161 -16.64 3.14 -1.27
C ASN A 161 -15.82 1.88 -0.92
N ALA A 162 -15.32 1.84 0.32
CA ALA A 162 -14.56 0.68 0.81
C ALA A 162 -15.38 -0.62 0.87
N GLU A 163 -16.69 -0.54 1.15
CA GLU A 163 -17.56 -1.72 1.22
C GLU A 163 -17.58 -2.47 -0.12
N LEU A 164 -17.65 -1.73 -1.24
CA LEU A 164 -17.59 -2.32 -2.58
C LEU A 164 -16.28 -3.05 -2.81
N SER A 165 -15.15 -2.45 -2.41
CA SER A 165 -13.81 -3.03 -2.58
C SER A 165 -13.61 -4.30 -1.72
N VAL A 166 -14.14 -4.31 -0.49
CA VAL A 166 -14.18 -5.52 0.38
C VAL A 166 -15.04 -6.63 -0.23
N HIS A 167 -16.22 -6.29 -0.74
CA HIS A 167 -17.08 -7.25 -1.44
C HIS A 167 -16.49 -7.70 -2.79
N GLY A 168 -15.64 -6.88 -3.40
CA GLY A 168 -14.88 -7.21 -4.60
C GLY A 168 -14.02 -8.45 -4.41
N TRP A 169 -13.30 -8.55 -3.29
CA TRP A 169 -12.54 -9.75 -2.93
C TRP A 169 -13.40 -11.00 -2.88
N ARG A 170 -14.55 -10.91 -2.20
CA ARG A 170 -15.51 -12.01 -2.14
C ARG A 170 -15.99 -12.41 -3.53
N LYS A 171 -16.30 -11.45 -4.41
CA LYS A 171 -16.74 -11.77 -5.78
C LYS A 171 -15.64 -12.50 -6.55
N LEU A 172 -14.42 -11.96 -6.54
CA LEU A 172 -13.29 -12.51 -7.28
C LEU A 172 -12.89 -13.92 -6.79
N MET A 173 -12.87 -14.16 -5.49
CA MET A 173 -12.43 -15.45 -4.91
C MET A 173 -13.48 -16.55 -5.00
N PHE A 174 -14.76 -16.19 -5.18
CA PHE A 174 -15.86 -17.15 -5.40
C PHE A 174 -16.11 -17.44 -6.88
N SER A 175 -15.53 -16.66 -7.79
CA SER A 175 -15.60 -16.92 -9.22
C SER A 175 -14.66 -18.06 -9.62
N ASP A 176 -15.09 -18.83 -10.61
CA ASP A 176 -14.27 -19.85 -11.25
C ASP A 176 -13.34 -19.20 -12.28
N GLU A 177 -12.18 -19.82 -12.54
CA GLU A 177 -11.13 -19.25 -13.40
C GLU A 177 -11.60 -18.99 -14.83
N GLU A 178 -12.44 -19.87 -15.39
CA GLU A 178 -13.04 -19.70 -16.73
C GLU A 178 -13.88 -18.41 -16.84
N MET A 179 -14.59 -18.04 -15.77
CA MET A 179 -15.37 -16.81 -15.73
C MET A 179 -14.47 -15.56 -15.68
N LEU A 180 -13.30 -15.68 -15.06
CA LEU A 180 -12.35 -14.58 -14.91
C LEU A 180 -11.39 -14.44 -16.11
N ALA A 181 -11.24 -15.49 -16.93
CA ALA A 181 -10.28 -15.55 -18.02
C ALA A 181 -10.32 -14.32 -18.97
N PRO A 182 -11.48 -13.85 -19.46
CA PRO A 182 -11.52 -12.67 -20.34
C PRO A 182 -11.04 -11.39 -19.65
N PHE A 183 -11.25 -11.29 -18.34
CA PHE A 183 -10.83 -10.13 -17.57
C PHE A 183 -9.33 -10.18 -17.26
N PHE A 184 -8.73 -11.38 -17.11
CA PHE A 184 -7.29 -11.49 -16.93
C PHE A 184 -6.53 -10.95 -18.14
N GLU A 185 -7.01 -11.23 -19.36
CA GLU A 185 -6.44 -10.63 -20.58
C GLU A 185 -6.56 -9.11 -20.60
N ALA A 186 -7.70 -8.57 -20.15
CA ALA A 186 -7.90 -7.12 -20.04
C ALA A 186 -6.94 -6.50 -19.01
N ALA A 187 -6.71 -7.17 -17.87
CA ALA A 187 -5.80 -6.69 -16.85
C ALA A 187 -4.33 -6.68 -17.31
N VAL A 188 -3.91 -7.67 -18.11
CA VAL A 188 -2.58 -7.66 -18.75
C VAL A 188 -2.43 -6.41 -19.63
N LYS A 189 -3.40 -6.17 -20.53
CA LYS A 189 -3.37 -5.02 -21.44
C LYS A 189 -3.39 -3.68 -20.71
N GLU A 190 -4.15 -3.59 -19.61
CA GLU A 190 -4.17 -2.39 -18.80
C GLU A 190 -2.81 -2.15 -18.12
N GLN A 191 -2.15 -3.21 -17.63
CA GLN A 191 -0.81 -3.08 -17.07
C GLN A 191 0.21 -2.61 -18.12
N GLU A 192 0.20 -3.19 -19.32
CA GLU A 192 1.04 -2.74 -20.46
C GLU A 192 0.79 -1.26 -20.77
N ARG A 193 -0.48 -0.83 -20.78
CA ARG A 193 -0.85 0.57 -21.01
C ARG A 193 -0.33 1.50 -19.90
N LEU A 194 -0.38 1.07 -18.64
CA LEU A 194 0.15 1.84 -17.51
C LEU A 194 1.67 1.97 -17.59
N VAL A 195 2.39 0.90 -17.95
CA VAL A 195 3.84 0.94 -18.18
C VAL A 195 4.19 1.91 -19.30
N ALA A 196 3.55 1.81 -20.46
CA ALA A 196 3.78 2.73 -21.57
C ALA A 196 3.50 4.21 -21.19
N LYS A 197 2.51 4.45 -20.34
CA LYS A 197 2.21 5.79 -19.83
C LYS A 197 3.27 6.31 -18.85
N ALA A 198 3.81 5.44 -17.99
CA ALA A 198 4.93 5.78 -17.12
C ALA A 198 6.20 6.10 -17.92
N GLU A 199 6.49 5.35 -18.98
CA GLU A 199 7.60 5.60 -19.91
C GLU A 199 7.44 6.94 -20.62
N ALA A 200 6.24 7.25 -21.11
CA ALA A 200 5.94 8.55 -21.72
C ALA A 200 6.11 9.72 -20.73
N ASP A 201 5.60 9.58 -19.50
CA ASP A 201 5.78 10.58 -18.45
C ASP A 201 7.28 10.81 -18.13
N MET A 202 8.09 9.74 -18.11
CA MET A 202 9.54 9.88 -17.95
C MET A 202 10.18 10.62 -19.13
N ALA A 203 9.87 10.24 -20.36
CA ALA A 203 10.46 10.83 -21.56
C ALA A 203 10.11 12.33 -21.70
N GLU A 204 8.88 12.71 -21.39
CA GLU A 204 8.38 14.06 -21.63
C GLU A 204 8.52 15.00 -20.42
N ARG A 205 8.43 14.46 -19.20
CA ARG A 205 8.20 15.25 -17.98
C ARG A 205 9.29 15.09 -16.94
N SER A 206 10.27 14.22 -17.15
CA SER A 206 11.37 14.07 -16.20
C SER A 206 12.51 15.06 -16.44
N VAL A 207 13.28 15.31 -15.39
CA VAL A 207 14.54 16.06 -15.40
C VAL A 207 15.47 15.50 -14.32
N LYS A 208 16.77 15.69 -14.49
CA LYS A 208 17.76 15.41 -13.45
C LYS A 208 18.07 16.68 -12.67
N GLU A 209 17.64 16.73 -11.42
CA GLU A 209 17.94 17.81 -10.48
C GLU A 209 18.94 17.24 -9.46
N GLU A 210 20.16 17.79 -9.37
CA GLU A 210 21.21 17.28 -8.46
C GLU A 210 21.47 15.76 -8.58
N GLY A 211 21.35 15.20 -9.80
CA GLY A 211 21.52 13.76 -10.06
C GLY A 211 20.33 12.87 -9.67
N ILE A 212 19.30 13.43 -9.03
CA ILE A 212 18.05 12.76 -8.66
C ILE A 212 17.07 12.85 -9.84
N LEU A 213 16.36 11.76 -10.14
CA LEU A 213 15.31 11.81 -11.15
C LEU A 213 14.09 12.51 -10.56
N VAL A 214 13.67 13.60 -11.20
CA VAL A 214 12.48 14.35 -10.85
C VAL A 214 11.45 14.20 -11.95
N ILE A 215 10.21 13.82 -11.61
CA ILE A 215 9.08 13.74 -12.55
C ILE A 215 8.09 14.85 -12.23
N ARG A 216 7.95 15.81 -13.15
CA ARG A 216 7.18 17.06 -12.96
C ARG A 216 5.67 16.87 -12.82
N GLY A 217 5.14 15.72 -13.23
CA GLY A 217 3.71 15.47 -13.29
C GLY A 217 3.42 14.06 -13.77
N ALA A 218 3.67 13.08 -12.90
CA ALA A 218 3.36 11.69 -13.13
C ALA A 218 1.84 11.50 -13.18
N SER A 219 1.37 10.93 -14.28
CA SER A 219 -0.03 10.66 -14.55
C SER A 219 -0.46 9.24 -14.17
N VAL A 220 0.51 8.38 -13.88
CA VAL A 220 0.37 7.02 -13.33
C VAL A 220 1.47 6.80 -12.31
N PHE A 221 1.34 5.74 -11.52
CA PHE A 221 2.40 5.29 -10.63
C PHE A 221 3.29 4.30 -11.40
N GLY A 222 4.59 4.53 -11.46
CA GLY A 222 5.47 3.85 -12.44
C GLY A 222 6.84 3.44 -11.92
N PHE A 223 6.96 3.08 -10.64
CA PHE A 223 8.26 2.89 -9.98
C PHE A 223 9.27 2.03 -10.73
N ASP A 224 8.89 0.84 -11.20
CA ASP A 224 9.83 -0.04 -11.91
C ASP A 224 10.44 0.63 -13.14
N THR A 225 9.59 1.34 -13.89
CA THR A 225 9.99 2.15 -15.03
C THR A 225 10.87 3.32 -14.60
N TRP A 226 10.46 4.06 -13.56
CA TRP A 226 11.14 5.26 -13.07
C TRP A 226 12.56 5.00 -12.61
N TYR A 227 12.79 3.89 -11.91
CA TYR A 227 14.11 3.55 -11.39
C TYR A 227 15.07 3.05 -12.47
N GLY A 228 14.55 2.44 -13.54
CA GLY A 228 15.34 1.94 -14.66
C GLY A 228 16.32 0.85 -14.22
N LYS A 229 15.79 -0.35 -13.95
CA LYS A 229 16.59 -1.51 -13.53
C LYS A 229 17.70 -1.82 -14.54
N LYS A 230 18.92 -2.00 -14.04
CA LYS A 230 20.07 -2.54 -14.78
C LYS A 230 20.31 -3.98 -14.31
N ASP A 231 21.15 -4.70 -15.06
CA ASP A 231 21.61 -6.02 -14.62
C ASP A 231 22.34 -5.94 -13.27
N GLY A 232 22.11 -6.91 -12.41
CA GLY A 232 22.77 -7.03 -11.11
C GLY A 232 21.82 -7.25 -9.93
N ASN A 233 22.31 -6.96 -8.73
CA ASN A 233 21.57 -7.14 -7.49
C ASN A 233 20.60 -5.97 -7.27
N VAL A 234 19.29 -6.25 -7.30
CA VAL A 234 18.23 -5.24 -7.09
C VAL A 234 18.32 -4.51 -5.74
N ARG A 235 19.06 -5.07 -4.78
CA ARG A 235 19.27 -4.51 -3.44
C ARG A 235 20.42 -3.50 -3.33
N VAL A 236 21.10 -3.14 -4.43
CA VAL A 236 22.19 -2.15 -4.43
C VAL A 236 21.94 -0.99 -5.40
N ALA A 237 22.35 0.23 -5.02
CA ALA A 237 22.03 1.44 -5.77
C ALA A 237 22.62 1.43 -7.19
N SER A 238 23.78 0.78 -7.38
CA SER A 238 24.45 0.66 -8.68
C SER A 238 23.66 -0.12 -9.74
N SER A 239 22.72 -0.97 -9.31
CA SER A 239 21.85 -1.74 -10.21
C SER A 239 20.66 -0.94 -10.73
N TRP A 240 20.60 0.36 -10.45
CA TRP A 240 19.53 1.24 -10.90
C TRP A 240 20.08 2.42 -11.69
N GLN A 241 19.34 2.87 -12.71
CA GLN A 241 19.66 4.11 -13.42
C GLN A 241 19.35 5.32 -12.55
N ASN A 242 18.24 5.26 -11.81
CA ASN A 242 17.74 6.33 -10.96
C ASN A 242 17.47 5.74 -9.57
N PRO A 243 18.48 5.60 -8.69
CA PRO A 243 18.29 5.01 -7.36
C PRO A 243 17.43 5.85 -6.41
N VAL A 244 17.16 7.12 -6.78
CA VAL A 244 16.27 8.04 -6.06
C VAL A 244 15.39 8.74 -7.07
N VAL A 245 14.09 8.75 -6.80
CA VAL A 245 13.05 9.41 -7.60
C VAL A 245 12.21 10.31 -6.72
N VAL A 246 11.91 11.51 -7.22
CA VAL A 246 10.88 12.38 -6.66
C VAL A 246 9.85 12.68 -7.75
N ALA A 247 8.58 12.39 -7.50
CA ALA A 247 7.52 12.58 -8.48
C ALA A 247 6.39 13.43 -7.91
N LEU A 248 6.00 14.48 -8.65
CA LEU A 248 4.71 15.13 -8.43
C LEU A 248 3.63 14.26 -9.07
N TYR A 249 2.71 13.77 -8.27
CA TYR A 249 1.68 12.81 -8.64
C TYR A 249 0.29 13.34 -8.31
N ASN A 250 -0.68 12.96 -9.14
CA ASN A 250 -2.12 13.16 -8.90
C ASN A 250 -2.47 14.58 -8.41
N GLU A 251 -2.04 15.58 -9.18
CA GLU A 251 -2.39 17.00 -9.02
C GLU A 251 -1.96 17.67 -7.69
N GLY A 252 -0.96 17.12 -7.00
CA GLY A 252 -0.31 17.83 -5.88
C GLY A 252 0.27 16.96 -4.77
N ASN A 253 0.30 15.64 -4.92
CA ASN A 253 1.01 14.79 -3.96
C ASN A 253 2.46 14.62 -4.42
N ILE A 254 3.40 14.57 -3.50
CA ILE A 254 4.79 14.21 -3.82
C ILE A 254 5.06 12.81 -3.33
N ILE A 255 5.69 12.01 -4.19
CA ILE A 255 6.24 10.71 -3.88
C ILE A 255 7.76 10.85 -3.85
N ILE A 256 8.38 10.31 -2.81
CA ILE A 256 9.83 10.20 -2.66
C ILE A 256 10.14 8.71 -2.53
N GLY A 257 10.95 8.17 -3.43
CA GLY A 257 11.16 6.74 -3.48
C GLY A 257 12.58 6.36 -3.87
N THR A 258 12.96 5.20 -3.35
CA THR A 258 14.10 4.39 -3.78
C THR A 258 13.58 3.00 -4.14
N PRO A 259 14.36 2.19 -4.85
CA PRO A 259 13.94 0.84 -5.21
C PRO A 259 13.68 -0.08 -4.01
N CYS A 260 14.43 0.00 -2.93
CA CYS A 260 14.17 -0.83 -1.74
C CYS A 260 14.83 -0.22 -0.51
N ALA A 261 14.53 -0.79 0.66
CA ALA A 261 15.10 -0.32 1.94
C ALA A 261 16.64 -0.34 1.91
N GLU A 262 17.25 -1.37 1.34
CA GLU A 262 18.71 -1.51 1.25
C GLU A 262 19.33 -0.40 0.39
N VAL A 263 18.69 -0.04 -0.74
CA VAL A 263 19.14 1.09 -1.56
C VAL A 263 18.94 2.41 -0.82
N ALA A 264 17.84 2.59 -0.08
CA ALA A 264 17.67 3.78 0.74
C ALA A 264 18.73 3.89 1.84
N GLU A 265 19.12 2.79 2.47
CA GLU A 265 20.16 2.79 3.49
C GLU A 265 21.56 3.01 2.90
N GLU A 266 21.84 2.47 1.72
CA GLU A 266 23.07 2.77 0.96
C GLU A 266 23.16 4.27 0.64
N MET A 267 22.03 4.89 0.27
CA MET A 267 21.97 6.27 -0.20
C MET A 267 21.88 7.30 0.94
N PHE A 268 21.20 6.98 2.05
CA PHE A 268 20.86 7.92 3.14
C PHE A 268 21.24 7.40 4.54
N GLY A 269 21.99 6.30 4.62
CA GLY A 269 22.44 5.68 5.87
C GLY A 269 21.31 5.00 6.64
N GLU A 270 21.60 4.56 7.87
CA GLU A 270 20.64 3.84 8.73
C GLU A 270 19.28 4.56 8.81
N ASN A 271 18.17 3.83 8.67
CA ASN A 271 16.79 4.35 8.57
C ASN A 271 16.42 5.06 7.26
N GLY A 272 17.30 5.11 6.26
CA GLY A 272 17.01 5.57 4.90
C GLY A 272 16.28 6.90 4.84
N LEU A 273 15.14 6.94 4.12
CA LEU A 273 14.36 8.16 3.91
C LEU A 273 13.71 8.74 5.18
N LYS A 274 13.62 8.00 6.30
CA LYS A 274 13.00 8.52 7.53
C LYS A 274 13.70 9.78 8.04
N LYS A 275 15.03 9.87 7.88
CA LYS A 275 15.82 11.08 8.22
C LYS A 275 15.46 12.28 7.35
N VAL A 276 15.20 12.03 6.07
CA VAL A 276 14.80 13.06 5.11
C VAL A 276 13.43 13.61 5.48
N TYR A 277 12.47 12.75 5.85
CA TYR A 277 11.13 13.20 6.25
C TYR A 277 11.16 14.12 7.48
N ALA A 278 11.97 13.79 8.49
CA ALA A 278 12.13 14.66 9.65
C ALA A 278 12.61 16.07 9.26
N LYS A 279 13.58 16.15 8.33
CA LYS A 279 14.08 17.45 7.85
C LYS A 279 13.07 18.21 7.02
N LEU A 280 12.31 17.51 6.16
CA LEU A 280 11.22 18.12 5.41
C LEU A 280 10.15 18.66 6.37
N ASN A 281 9.79 17.91 7.41
CA ASN A 281 8.82 18.38 8.40
C ASN A 281 9.30 19.66 9.10
N GLU A 282 10.57 19.75 9.48
CA GLU A 282 11.16 20.99 10.02
C GLU A 282 11.06 22.16 9.02
N LEU A 283 11.42 21.93 7.75
CA LEU A 283 11.44 22.96 6.71
C LEU A 283 10.05 23.50 6.39
N TYR A 284 9.03 22.64 6.40
CA TYR A 284 7.64 23.02 6.15
C TYR A 284 6.86 23.38 7.44
N GLY A 285 7.51 23.37 8.62
CA GLY A 285 6.86 23.66 9.90
C GLY A 285 5.76 22.67 10.28
N LEU A 286 5.93 21.40 9.91
CA LEU A 286 4.97 20.32 10.13
C LEU A 286 5.32 19.53 11.38
N THR A 287 4.30 18.98 12.02
CA THR A 287 4.40 18.19 13.25
C THR A 287 4.11 16.71 12.97
N GLU A 288 4.42 15.83 13.92
CA GLU A 288 3.95 14.44 13.85
C GLU A 288 2.41 14.42 13.74
N GLY A 289 1.88 13.63 12.81
CA GLY A 289 0.45 13.60 12.49
C GLY A 289 0.02 14.34 11.22
N ASN A 290 0.78 15.34 10.76
CA ASN A 290 0.47 16.13 9.54
C ASN A 290 1.69 16.40 8.64
N GLY A 291 2.76 15.61 8.83
CA GLY A 291 4.03 15.72 8.12
C GLY A 291 4.20 14.74 6.95
N PHE A 292 5.33 14.90 6.26
CA PHE A 292 5.93 13.88 5.41
C PHE A 292 6.16 12.60 6.22
N GLY A 293 5.97 11.46 5.56
CA GLY A 293 6.14 10.16 6.19
C GLY A 293 6.14 9.03 5.18
N GLY A 294 6.42 7.83 5.68
CA GLY A 294 6.53 6.62 4.89
C GLY A 294 7.50 5.61 5.51
N HIS A 295 7.82 4.59 4.75
CA HIS A 295 8.79 3.56 5.08
C HIS A 295 10.22 4.01 4.73
N VAL A 296 11.20 3.14 5.05
CA VAL A 296 12.63 3.40 4.81
C VAL A 296 12.93 3.70 3.34
N GLY A 297 12.27 3.01 2.40
CA GLY A 297 12.51 3.12 0.96
C GLY A 297 11.53 4.00 0.19
N ILE A 298 10.39 4.37 0.78
CA ILE A 298 9.31 5.06 0.07
C ILE A 298 8.42 5.87 1.03
N GLY A 299 8.00 7.04 0.58
CA GLY A 299 7.04 7.88 1.28
C GLY A 299 6.62 9.08 0.46
N GLY A 300 6.07 10.08 1.11
CA GLY A 300 5.55 11.23 0.39
C GLY A 300 5.14 12.41 1.25
N SER A 301 4.51 13.37 0.58
CA SER A 301 3.95 14.56 1.20
C SER A 301 2.79 14.23 2.14
N PRO A 302 2.47 15.14 3.08
CA PRO A 302 1.30 15.00 3.94
C PRO A 302 0.02 14.82 3.16
N ARG A 303 -0.91 14.04 3.71
CA ARG A 303 -2.27 13.92 3.16
C ARG A 303 -2.96 15.28 3.22
N ASN A 304 -3.70 15.62 2.15
CA ASN A 304 -4.44 16.88 2.01
C ASN A 304 -3.59 18.17 1.91
N MET A 305 -2.27 18.06 1.74
CA MET A 305 -1.42 19.20 1.42
C MET A 305 -1.07 19.18 -0.07
N ARG A 306 -1.53 20.19 -0.81
CA ARG A 306 -1.24 20.31 -2.24
C ARG A 306 0.16 20.89 -2.43
N MET A 307 1.05 20.09 -2.97
CA MET A 307 2.42 20.45 -3.31
C MET A 307 2.54 20.90 -4.77
N SER A 308 3.58 21.65 -5.05
CA SER A 308 3.94 22.22 -6.34
C SER A 308 5.24 21.61 -6.90
N TYR A 309 5.61 21.99 -8.11
CA TYR A 309 6.91 21.60 -8.66
C TYR A 309 8.10 22.27 -7.95
N ASP A 310 7.92 23.47 -7.39
CA ASP A 310 8.98 24.13 -6.62
C ASP A 310 9.26 23.35 -5.33
N ASP A 311 8.23 22.76 -4.72
CA ASP A 311 8.40 21.86 -3.57
C ASP A 311 9.20 20.60 -3.94
N VAL A 312 8.96 20.04 -5.12
CA VAL A 312 9.73 18.90 -5.64
C VAL A 312 11.22 19.25 -5.79
N LYS A 313 11.54 20.45 -6.29
CA LYS A 313 12.93 20.92 -6.39
C LYS A 313 13.56 21.08 -5.01
N ASN A 314 12.85 21.69 -4.07
CA ASN A 314 13.33 21.85 -2.69
C ASN A 314 13.61 20.48 -2.04
N ILE A 315 12.74 19.50 -2.27
CA ILE A 315 12.92 18.13 -1.79
C ILE A 315 14.16 17.47 -2.43
N ALA A 316 14.37 17.63 -3.73
CA ALA A 316 15.57 17.12 -4.41
C ALA A 316 16.87 17.72 -3.81
N LEU A 317 16.87 19.02 -3.50
CA LEU A 317 17.99 19.68 -2.82
C LEU A 317 18.26 19.09 -1.43
N VAL A 318 17.20 18.87 -0.63
CA VAL A 318 17.33 18.25 0.69
C VAL A 318 17.87 16.82 0.55
N LEU A 319 17.34 16.01 -0.36
CA LEU A 319 17.82 14.66 -0.60
C LEU A 319 19.31 14.63 -0.97
N ASN A 320 19.77 15.53 -1.83
CA ASN A 320 21.17 15.59 -2.22
C ASN A 320 22.09 15.95 -1.04
N HIS A 321 21.64 16.78 -0.09
CA HIS A 321 22.41 17.13 1.10
C HIS A 321 22.62 15.95 2.07
N TYR A 322 21.70 14.98 2.09
CA TYR A 322 21.75 13.81 2.96
C TYR A 322 22.34 12.57 2.29
N ARG A 323 22.73 12.68 1.02
CA ARG A 323 23.30 11.57 0.28
C ARG A 323 24.72 11.28 0.77
N PHE A 324 25.00 10.00 1.04
CA PHE A 324 26.33 9.52 1.44
C PHE A 324 27.25 9.31 0.23
#